data_AF-A0A196SKN9-F1
#
_entry.id   AF-A0A196SKN9-F1
#
_cell.length_a   1.000
_cell.length_b   1.000
_cell.length_c   1.000
_cell.angle_alpha   90.00
_cell.angle_beta   90.00
_cell.angle_gamma   90.00
#
_symmetry.space_group_name_H-M   'P 1'
#
loop_
_entity.id
_entity.type
_entity.pdbx_description
1 polymer ?
#
loop_
_entity_poly.entity_id
_entity_poly.type
_entity_poly.pdbx_seq_one_letter_code
_entity_poly.pdbx_strand_id
1 'polypeptide(L)'
;MESFKVLVVGDLCSIRYDFLPSLLQLSSTNKMEYFLTDLSNPETPLSSLFQNYAFILFFVDMQNERTWRICRKGIAETTISYALLKSCLVVKDLDNSTRHAFSGKDVADTAAAKHIQLVSFSNRNPIEESNAVQAIYRLFTNASSLSMSSLPVGNDVLPFVL
;
A
#
# COMPACT_ATOMS: atom_id res chain seq x y z
N MET A 1 -16.28 15.68 9.68
CA MET A 1 -15.73 14.58 8.86
C MET A 1 -14.31 14.35 9.31
N GLU A 2 -14.01 13.15 9.83
CA GLU A 2 -12.63 12.74 10.10
C GLU A 2 -11.89 12.56 8.77
N SER A 3 -10.60 12.92 8.76
CA SER A 3 -9.75 12.76 7.59
C SER A 3 -9.33 11.30 7.42
N PHE A 4 -9.31 10.83 6.17
CA PHE A 4 -8.86 9.48 5.83
C PHE A 4 -7.33 9.46 5.79
N LYS A 5 -6.71 8.97 6.86
CA LYS A 5 -5.25 8.97 7.02
C LYS A 5 -4.62 7.78 6.29
N VAL A 6 -3.76 8.06 5.31
CA VAL A 6 -3.03 7.08 4.51
C VAL A 6 -1.56 7.12 4.90
N LEU A 7 -1.01 6.00 5.35
CA LEU A 7 0.43 5.85 5.53
C LEU A 7 1.06 5.35 4.24
N VAL A 8 2.12 6.00 3.79
CA VAL A 8 2.92 5.58 2.65
C VAL A 8 4.31 5.22 3.15
N VAL A 9 4.66 3.95 2.95
CA VAL A 9 5.92 3.32 3.37
C VAL A 9 6.77 3.05 2.14
N GLY A 10 7.98 3.60 2.06
CA GLY A 10 8.89 3.28 0.96
C GLY A 10 9.82 4.42 0.53
N ASP A 11 10.08 4.52 -0.78
CA ASP A 11 10.93 5.56 -1.37
C ASP A 11 10.25 6.93 -1.37
N LEU A 12 10.61 7.78 -0.41
CA LEU A 12 9.99 9.10 -0.26
C LEU A 12 10.23 10.03 -1.45
N CYS A 13 11.31 9.85 -2.20
CA CYS A 13 11.61 10.70 -3.36
C CYS A 13 10.65 10.37 -4.51
N SER A 14 10.66 9.11 -4.97
CA SER A 14 9.77 8.66 -6.05
C SER A 14 8.29 8.88 -5.69
N ILE A 15 7.90 8.64 -4.44
CA ILE A 15 6.52 8.84 -4.00
C ILE A 15 6.12 10.32 -4.07
N ARG A 16 6.96 11.25 -3.59
CA ARG A 16 6.60 12.67 -3.53
C ARG A 16 6.47 13.32 -4.89
N TYR A 17 7.36 12.96 -5.83
CA TYR A 17 7.44 13.63 -7.12
C TYR A 17 6.61 12.97 -8.20
N ASP A 18 6.54 11.63 -8.20
CA ASP A 18 5.93 10.91 -9.31
C ASP A 18 4.50 10.49 -8.98
N PHE A 19 4.25 10.06 -7.74
CA PHE A 19 3.05 9.30 -7.40
C PHE A 19 1.99 10.10 -6.62
N LEU A 20 2.40 10.85 -5.60
CA LEU A 20 1.50 11.60 -4.73
C LEU A 20 0.73 12.73 -5.44
N PRO A 21 1.31 13.49 -6.40
CA PRO A 21 0.58 14.53 -7.11
C PRO A 21 -0.65 13.99 -7.86
N SER A 22 -0.52 12.86 -8.54
CA SER A 22 -1.62 12.23 -9.28
C SER A 22 -2.71 11.68 -8.34
N LEU A 23 -2.33 11.13 -7.18
CA LEU A 23 -3.30 10.73 -6.15
C LEU A 23 -4.07 11.92 -5.57
N LEU A 24 -3.38 13.04 -5.32
CA LEU A 24 -3.98 14.25 -4.77
C LEU A 24 -5.02 14.84 -5.71
N GLN A 25 -4.75 14.87 -7.01
CA GLN A 25 -5.71 15.33 -8.04
C GLN A 25 -7.02 14.51 -8.01
N LEU A 26 -6.93 13.19 -7.91
CA LEU A 26 -8.10 12.29 -7.86
C LEU A 26 -8.85 12.35 -6.52
N SER A 27 -8.14 12.68 -5.43
CA SER A 27 -8.72 12.74 -4.08
C SER A 27 -9.42 14.05 -3.74
N SER A 28 -9.57 14.98 -4.69
CA SER A 28 -10.18 16.32 -4.47
C SER A 28 -11.58 16.30 -3.82
N THR A 29 -12.28 15.16 -3.85
CA THR A 29 -13.59 14.95 -3.23
C THR A 29 -13.55 14.43 -1.79
N ASN A 30 -12.45 13.86 -1.31
CA ASN A 30 -12.31 13.28 0.02
C ASN A 30 -11.15 13.91 0.78
N LYS A 31 -11.34 14.26 2.06
CA LYS A 31 -10.28 14.82 2.93
C LYS A 31 -9.27 13.71 3.30
N MET A 32 -8.36 13.40 2.37
CA MET A 32 -7.28 12.43 2.56
C MET A 32 -6.02 13.11 3.09
N GLU A 33 -5.38 12.50 4.08
CA GLU A 33 -4.10 12.96 4.65
C GLU A 33 -3.04 11.89 4.43
N TYR A 34 -1.96 12.23 3.73
CA TYR A 34 -0.89 11.30 3.42
C TYR A 34 0.30 11.52 4.35
N PHE A 35 0.75 10.44 4.99
CA PHE A 35 1.90 10.43 5.89
C PHE A 35 2.98 9.57 5.26
N LEU A 36 4.16 10.14 5.06
CA LEU A 36 5.25 9.45 4.39
C LEU A 36 6.29 8.99 5.41
N THR A 37 6.75 7.75 5.28
CA THR A 37 7.85 7.21 6.09
C THR A 37 8.72 6.25 5.27
N ASP A 38 10.03 6.31 5.48
CA ASP A 38 10.97 5.33 4.94
C ASP A 38 11.30 4.24 5.97
N LEU A 39 10.64 4.25 7.14
CA LEU A 39 10.88 3.34 8.26
C LEU A 39 12.38 3.16 8.59
N SER A 40 13.16 4.23 8.39
CA SER A 40 14.59 4.25 8.66
C SER A 40 14.94 3.98 10.12
N ASN A 41 13.99 4.19 11.04
CA ASN A 41 14.15 3.83 12.43
C ASN A 41 13.78 2.35 12.66
N PRO A 42 14.76 1.45 12.86
CA PRO A 42 14.52 0.02 13.00
C PRO A 42 13.76 -0.35 14.27
N GLU A 43 13.72 0.53 15.28
CA GLU A 43 13.11 0.28 16.59
C GLU A 43 11.61 0.59 16.63
N THR A 44 11.05 1.21 15.59
CA THR A 44 9.61 1.51 15.57
C THR A 44 8.83 0.23 15.25
N PRO A 45 7.99 -0.28 16.17
CA PRO A 45 7.11 -1.41 15.86
C PRO A 45 6.10 -0.94 14.82
N LEU A 46 6.10 -1.55 13.64
CA LEU A 46 5.26 -1.08 12.54
C LEU A 46 3.80 -1.40 12.80
N SER A 47 3.55 -2.51 13.51
CA SER A 47 2.22 -2.95 13.91
C SER A 47 1.44 -1.91 14.72
N SER A 48 2.07 -1.15 15.62
CA SER A 48 1.41 -0.09 16.40
C SER A 48 1.23 1.19 15.57
N LEU A 49 2.16 1.48 14.66
CA LEU A 49 2.05 2.60 13.73
C LEU A 49 0.82 2.41 12.82
N PHE A 50 0.66 1.21 12.25
CA PHE A 50 -0.38 0.85 11.28
C PHE A 50 -1.81 1.03 11.80
N GLN A 51 -2.03 0.86 13.09
CA GLN A 51 -3.37 1.01 13.70
C GLN A 51 -3.90 2.46 13.64
N ASN A 52 -3.01 3.45 13.51
CA ASN A 52 -3.38 4.86 13.44
C ASN A 52 -3.81 5.34 12.04
N TYR A 53 -3.72 4.46 11.05
CA TYR A 53 -3.99 4.78 9.65
C TYR A 53 -5.16 3.95 9.14
N ALA A 54 -5.95 4.58 8.27
CA ALA A 54 -7.08 3.94 7.62
C ALA A 54 -6.61 3.04 6.45
N PHE A 55 -5.46 3.34 5.87
CA PHE A 55 -4.86 2.58 4.77
C PHE A 55 -3.33 2.69 4.77
N ILE A 56 -2.65 1.65 4.29
CA ILE A 56 -1.20 1.62 4.09
C ILE A 56 -0.86 1.34 2.63
N LEU A 57 0.00 2.17 2.06
CA LEU A 57 0.65 1.94 0.79
C LEU A 57 2.10 1.54 1.02
N PHE A 58 2.44 0.31 0.68
CA PHE A 58 3.84 -0.11 0.55
C PHE A 58 4.30 0.22 -0.85
N PHE A 59 5.26 1.12 -1.00
CA PHE A 59 5.77 1.54 -2.29
C PHE A 59 7.19 1.03 -2.49
N VAL A 60 7.38 0.29 -3.57
CA VAL A 60 8.64 -0.38 -3.90
C VAL A 60 9.09 0.05 -5.28
N ASP A 61 10.34 0.50 -5.37
CA ASP A 61 11.02 0.68 -6.65
C ASP A 61 11.89 -0.55 -6.90
N MET A 62 11.67 -1.24 -8.02
CA MET A 62 12.43 -2.45 -8.39
C MET A 62 13.93 -2.20 -8.57
N GLN A 63 14.37 -0.94 -8.64
CA GLN A 63 15.78 -0.54 -8.70
C GLN A 63 16.36 -0.22 -7.31
N ASN A 64 15.53 -0.11 -6.27
CA ASN A 64 15.94 0.33 -4.94
C ASN A 64 15.73 -0.77 -3.88
N GLU A 65 16.73 -1.62 -3.69
CA GLU A 65 16.69 -2.75 -2.75
C GLU A 65 16.42 -2.34 -1.30
N ARG A 66 16.84 -1.13 -0.88
CA ARG A 66 16.55 -0.62 0.47
C ARG A 66 15.04 -0.51 0.68
N THR A 67 14.31 -0.01 -0.31
CA THR A 67 12.84 0.16 -0.22
C THR A 67 12.14 -1.18 -0.13
N TRP A 68 12.67 -2.20 -0.81
CA TRP A 68 12.17 -3.55 -0.72
C TRP A 68 12.34 -4.13 0.69
N ARG A 69 13.52 -4.01 1.31
CA ARG A 69 13.75 -4.49 2.68
C ARG A 69 12.80 -3.84 3.68
N ILE A 70 12.57 -2.53 3.55
CA ILE A 70 11.64 -1.76 4.38
C ILE A 70 10.20 -2.26 4.21
N CYS A 71 9.71 -2.33 2.97
CA CYS A 71 8.34 -2.75 2.69
C CYS A 71 8.11 -4.21 3.09
N ARG A 72 9.08 -5.09 2.84
CA ARG A 72 9.00 -6.51 3.24
C ARG A 72 8.87 -6.67 4.74
N LYS A 73 9.63 -5.89 5.54
CA LYS A 73 9.49 -5.86 7.01
C LYS A 73 8.08 -5.39 7.40
N GLY A 74 7.60 -4.29 6.82
CA GLY A 74 6.25 -3.79 7.09
C GLY A 74 5.15 -4.79 6.75
N ILE A 75 5.24 -5.46 5.60
CA ILE A 75 4.30 -6.49 5.17
C ILE A 75 4.30 -7.68 6.14
N ALA A 76 5.48 -8.12 6.60
CA ALA A 76 5.60 -9.20 7.56
C ALA A 76 4.89 -8.87 8.89
N GLU A 77 5.03 -7.64 9.37
CA GLU A 77 4.41 -7.13 10.61
C GLU A 77 2.92 -6.75 10.45
N THR A 78 2.40 -6.72 9.22
CA THR A 78 0.98 -6.45 8.95
C THR A 78 0.13 -7.71 9.24
N THR A 79 -0.97 -7.53 9.98
CA THR A 79 -1.95 -8.61 10.22
C THR A 79 -2.71 -8.92 8.94
N ILE A 80 -3.15 -10.18 8.75
CA ILE A 80 -3.86 -10.59 7.54
C ILE A 80 -5.14 -9.75 7.31
N SER A 81 -5.90 -9.49 8.37
CA SER A 81 -7.12 -8.68 8.29
C SER A 81 -6.86 -7.25 7.83
N TYR A 82 -5.74 -6.66 8.24
CA TYR A 82 -5.34 -5.32 7.80
C TYR A 82 -4.80 -5.35 6.36
N ALA A 83 -4.00 -6.36 6.03
CA ALA A 83 -3.45 -6.57 4.69
C ALA A 83 -4.52 -6.71 3.60
N LEU A 84 -5.58 -7.47 3.89
CA LEU A 84 -6.70 -7.73 2.97
C LEU A 84 -7.54 -6.48 2.67
N LEU A 85 -7.78 -5.64 3.68
CA LEU A 85 -8.81 -4.60 3.62
C LEU A 85 -8.24 -3.18 3.55
N LYS A 86 -7.00 -2.99 3.99
CA LYS A 86 -6.41 -1.68 4.27
C LYS A 86 -4.96 -1.56 3.79
N SER A 87 -4.50 -2.42 2.89
CA SER A 87 -3.13 -2.35 2.37
C SER A 87 -3.03 -2.62 0.88
N CYS A 88 -2.06 -1.96 0.25
CA CYS A 88 -1.69 -2.21 -1.14
C CYS A 88 -0.17 -2.13 -1.28
N LEU A 89 0.40 -3.03 -2.08
CA LEU A 89 1.78 -3.01 -2.52
C LEU A 89 1.84 -2.40 -3.92
N VAL A 90 2.45 -1.22 -4.02
CA VAL A 90 2.65 -0.46 -5.24
C VAL A 90 4.08 -0.68 -5.71
N VAL A 91 4.27 -1.20 -6.91
CA VAL A 91 5.58 -1.57 -7.45
C VAL A 91 5.88 -0.79 -8.72
N LYS A 92 6.98 -0.03 -8.70
CA LYS A 92 7.49 0.67 -9.87
C LYS A 92 8.46 -0.23 -10.64
N ASP A 93 8.29 -0.29 -11.96
CA ASP A 93 9.13 -1.01 -12.92
C ASP A 93 9.20 -2.54 -12.68
N LEU A 94 8.05 -3.17 -12.40
CA LEU A 94 7.95 -4.64 -12.25
C LEU A 94 8.06 -5.42 -13.59
N ASP A 95 8.19 -4.73 -14.72
CA ASP A 95 8.25 -5.40 -16.02
C ASP A 95 9.59 -6.13 -16.25
N ASN A 96 9.58 -7.19 -17.06
CA ASN A 96 10.79 -7.96 -17.38
C ASN A 96 11.77 -7.21 -18.29
N SER A 97 11.44 -5.98 -18.71
CA SER A 97 12.24 -5.20 -19.64
C SER A 97 13.17 -4.20 -18.94
N THR A 98 13.16 -4.19 -17.61
CA THR A 98 14.02 -3.39 -16.76
C THR A 98 14.89 -4.30 -15.89
N ARG A 99 16.14 -3.88 -15.63
CA ARG A 99 17.04 -4.64 -14.75
C ARG A 99 16.64 -4.37 -13.31
N HIS A 100 16.21 -5.41 -12.60
CA HIS A 100 15.82 -5.31 -11.19
C HIS A 100 17.00 -5.47 -10.25
N ALA A 101 16.97 -4.77 -9.12
CA ALA A 101 17.91 -4.94 -8.02
C ALA A 101 17.58 -6.19 -7.16
N PHE A 102 16.34 -6.67 -7.22
CA PHE A 102 15.86 -7.85 -6.50
C PHE A 102 14.78 -8.57 -7.31
N SER A 103 14.39 -9.77 -6.88
CA SER A 103 13.48 -10.62 -7.66
C SER A 103 12.04 -10.10 -7.64
N GLY A 104 11.45 -9.83 -8.81
CA GLY A 104 10.01 -9.56 -8.92
C GLY A 104 9.13 -10.73 -8.45
N LYS A 105 9.65 -11.97 -8.51
CA LYS A 105 8.97 -13.13 -7.93
C LYS A 105 8.90 -13.05 -6.40
N ASP A 106 9.98 -12.65 -5.74
CA ASP A 106 10.00 -12.46 -4.28
C ASP A 106 8.96 -11.41 -3.84
N VAL A 107 8.78 -10.36 -4.65
CA VAL A 107 7.74 -9.34 -4.43
C VAL A 107 6.33 -9.93 -4.54
N ALA A 108 6.06 -10.66 -5.61
CA ALA A 108 4.76 -11.28 -5.85
C ALA A 108 4.41 -12.33 -4.77
N ASP A 109 5.37 -13.20 -4.44
CA ASP A 109 5.20 -14.26 -3.43
C ASP A 109 4.94 -13.65 -2.04
N THR A 110 5.64 -12.57 -1.69
CA THR A 110 5.43 -11.84 -0.41
C THR A 110 4.05 -11.19 -0.34
N ALA A 111 3.59 -10.56 -1.42
CA ALA A 111 2.25 -9.98 -1.48
C ALA A 111 1.16 -11.06 -1.35
N ALA A 112 1.31 -12.16 -2.09
CA ALA A 112 0.39 -13.29 -2.07
C ALA A 112 0.29 -13.93 -0.68
N ALA A 113 1.42 -14.13 0.00
CA ALA A 113 1.46 -14.73 1.34
C ALA A 113 0.67 -13.94 2.40
N LYS A 114 0.46 -12.64 2.18
CA LYS A 114 -0.32 -11.76 3.07
C LYS A 114 -1.64 -11.32 2.45
N HIS A 115 -1.99 -11.81 1.27
CA HIS A 115 -3.14 -11.38 0.47
C HIS A 115 -3.19 -9.86 0.24
N ILE A 116 -2.02 -9.21 0.15
CA ILE A 116 -1.93 -7.79 -0.18
C ILE A 116 -2.12 -7.64 -1.69
N GLN A 117 -2.97 -6.69 -2.08
CA GLN A 117 -3.13 -6.37 -3.50
C GLN A 117 -1.84 -5.75 -4.05
N LEU A 118 -1.39 -6.29 -5.19
CA LEU A 118 -0.22 -5.80 -5.91
C LEU A 118 -0.68 -4.95 -7.09
N VAL A 119 -0.16 -3.73 -7.16
CA VAL A 119 -0.40 -2.78 -8.24
C VAL A 119 0.95 -2.35 -8.81
N SER A 120 1.16 -2.53 -10.10
CA SER A 120 2.40 -2.13 -10.76
C SER A 120 2.21 -0.93 -11.68
N PHE A 121 3.22 -0.08 -11.78
CA PHE A 121 3.31 0.94 -12.81
C PHE A 121 4.74 1.05 -13.33
N SER A 122 4.93 1.77 -14.44
CA SER A 122 6.25 2.04 -15.02
C SER A 122 6.31 3.49 -15.48
N ASN A 123 7.52 4.07 -15.50
CA ASN A 123 7.74 5.43 -15.98
C ASN A 123 7.59 5.58 -17.51
N ARG A 124 7.22 4.51 -18.22
CA ARG A 124 7.01 4.55 -19.68
C ARG A 124 5.75 5.30 -20.09
N ASN A 125 4.78 5.41 -19.18
CA ASN A 125 3.56 6.18 -19.36
C ASN A 125 3.44 7.22 -18.23
N PRO A 126 2.81 8.37 -18.48
CA PRO A 126 2.48 9.33 -17.42
C PRO A 126 1.71 8.62 -16.30
N ILE A 127 2.08 8.87 -15.04
CA ILE A 127 1.41 8.25 -13.88
C ILE A 127 -0.07 8.66 -13.81
N GLU A 128 -0.41 9.84 -14.32
CA GLU A 128 -1.78 10.34 -14.45
C GLU A 128 -2.67 9.45 -15.35
N GLU A 129 -2.08 8.74 -16.31
CA GLU A 129 -2.76 7.77 -17.18
C GLU A 129 -2.63 6.32 -16.67
N SER A 130 -1.93 6.13 -15.55
CA SER A 130 -1.67 4.80 -15.03
C SER A 130 -2.91 4.21 -14.38
N ASN A 131 -3.30 3.02 -14.83
CA ASN A 131 -4.29 2.16 -14.18
C ASN A 131 -3.99 1.94 -12.68
N ALA A 132 -2.73 2.11 -12.27
CA ALA A 132 -2.33 2.00 -10.88
C ALA A 132 -3.00 3.04 -9.96
N VAL A 133 -3.04 4.30 -10.39
CA VAL A 133 -3.60 5.37 -9.55
C VAL A 133 -5.10 5.19 -9.39
N GLN A 134 -5.80 4.80 -10.46
CA GLN A 134 -7.23 4.47 -10.39
C GLN A 134 -7.51 3.23 -9.53
N ALA A 135 -6.69 2.16 -9.65
CA ALA A 135 -6.83 0.96 -8.84
C ALA A 135 -6.69 1.29 -7.34
N ILE A 136 -5.70 2.11 -6.99
CA ILE A 136 -5.45 2.53 -5.61
C ILE A 136 -6.59 3.42 -5.09
N TYR A 137 -7.11 4.34 -5.90
CA TYR A 137 -8.28 5.14 -5.53
C TYR A 137 -9.52 4.28 -5.27
N ARG A 138 -9.76 3.23 -6.07
CA ARG A 138 -10.83 2.25 -5.82
C ARG A 138 -10.62 1.49 -4.51
N LEU A 139 -9.37 1.15 -4.18
CA LEU A 139 -9.05 0.51 -2.91
C LEU A 139 -9.32 1.44 -1.72
N PHE A 140 -8.97 2.71 -1.83
CA PHE A 140 -9.26 3.70 -0.81
C PHE A 140 -10.76 3.87 -0.57
N THR A 141 -11.55 4.02 -1.63
CA THR A 141 -13.01 4.16 -1.52
C THR A 141 -13.67 2.93 -0.92
N ASN A 142 -13.24 1.73 -1.29
CA ASN A 142 -13.70 0.49 -0.67
C ASN A 142 -13.34 0.44 0.82
N ALA A 143 -12.09 0.76 1.19
CA ALA A 143 -11.65 0.79 2.58
C ALA A 143 -12.38 1.86 3.42
N SER A 144 -12.64 3.03 2.86
CA SER A 144 -13.45 4.08 3.50
C SER A 144 -14.89 3.62 3.73
N SER A 145 -15.51 2.93 2.76
CA SER A 145 -16.89 2.43 2.93
C SER A 145 -16.99 1.39 4.05
N LEU A 146 -15.97 0.52 4.16
CA LEU A 146 -15.88 -0.50 5.21
C LEU A 146 -15.61 0.09 6.60
N SER A 147 -14.97 1.26 6.69
CA SER A 147 -14.79 1.95 7.98
C SER A 147 -16.01 2.76 8.42
N MET A 148 -16.91 3.11 7.50
CA MET A 148 -18.18 3.79 7.82
C MET A 148 -19.33 2.83 8.11
N SER A 149 -19.27 1.60 7.60
CA SER A 149 -20.04 0.50 8.18
C SER A 149 -19.38 0.12 9.50
N SER A 150 -19.95 0.52 10.63
CA SER A 150 -19.65 -0.10 11.91
C SER A 150 -19.70 -1.61 11.74
N LEU A 151 -18.54 -2.28 11.76
CA LEU A 151 -18.49 -3.72 11.93
C LEU A 151 -19.31 -4.00 13.20
N PRO A 152 -20.36 -4.85 13.15
CA PRO A 152 -20.93 -5.32 14.41
C PRO A 152 -19.78 -6.01 15.14
N VAL A 153 -19.48 -5.53 16.35
CA VAL A 153 -18.67 -6.28 17.31
C VAL A 153 -19.55 -7.46 17.72
N GLY A 154 -19.62 -8.46 16.86
CA GLY A 154 -20.31 -9.71 17.06
C GLY A 154 -19.25 -10.79 17.13
N ASN A 155 -19.07 -11.35 18.32
CA ASN A 155 -18.58 -12.71 18.48
C ASN A 155 -19.33 -13.58 17.47
N ASP A 156 -18.69 -14.03 16.39
CA ASP A 156 -19.14 -15.22 15.70
C ASP A 156 -17.94 -15.95 15.09
N VAL A 157 -17.73 -17.08 15.72
CA VAL A 157 -16.83 -18.17 15.37
C VAL A 157 -17.49 -18.97 14.22
N LEU A 158 -16.70 -19.25 13.17
CA LEU A 158 -16.79 -20.35 12.17
C LEU A 158 -17.80 -20.26 11.00
N PRO A 159 -17.68 -21.09 9.91
CA PRO A 159 -16.75 -22.22 9.67
C PRO A 159 -15.99 -22.23 8.31
N PHE A 160 -14.96 -23.09 8.24
CA PHE A 160 -14.44 -23.70 7.00
C PHE A 160 -15.51 -24.57 6.32
N VAL A 161 -15.67 -24.48 4.99
CA VAL A 161 -15.93 -25.55 3.98
C VAL A 161 -15.76 -24.88 2.59
N LEU A 162 -15.11 -25.39 1.54
CA LEU A 162 -14.73 -26.72 1.06
C LEU A 162 -13.25 -26.74 0.61
#